data_AF-M0ZRD7-F1
#
_entry.id   AF-M0ZRD7-F1
#
_cell.length_a   1.000
_cell.length_b   1.000
_cell.length_c   1.000
_cell.angle_alpha   90.00
_cell.angle_beta   90.00
_cell.angle_gamma   90.00
#
_symmetry.space_group_name_H-M   'P 1'
#
loop_
_entity.id
_entity.type
_entity.pdbx_description
1 polymer ?
#
loop_
_entity_poly.entity_id
_entity_poly.type
_entity_poly.pdbx_seq_one_letter_code
_entity_poly.pdbx_strand_id
1 'polypeptide(L)'
;MGIHNNKPALVLLLVVVLGSAIRLNSAQDSTTLVPAIITFGDSASDVGNNDYIITLFKANYPPYGRDFVTHQPTGRFCNGKLVTDMTADALGFTTYPAAYLSPEASGKNLLIGTNFASAAAGYDDKTAILNHAIPLSKQMQYYKEYKTKLAKVAGSQKAESIIKDALYILSAGTADFLQNYYFNPYLNKISTPHQYSSYLIRIFTRFVKDLYGQGARRIGVTSLPPLGCLPAAKTMFGFHKSGCISKINRDAKQFNKKMNSTAIQLRKQLPGLKIAIFDVFQPMYDLVNSPSDHGNFPFN
;
A
#
# COMPACT_ATOMS: atom_id res chain seq x y z
N MET A 1 -48.69 -68.79 -19.39
CA MET A 1 -47.91 -68.45 -18.19
C MET A 1 -47.06 -67.24 -18.55
N GLY A 2 -47.52 -66.02 -18.24
CA GLY A 2 -47.04 -65.23 -17.10
C GLY A 2 -45.66 -64.62 -17.43
N ILE A 3 -45.35 -63.33 -17.29
CA ILE A 3 -45.85 -62.23 -16.46
C ILE A 3 -45.38 -60.92 -17.16
N HIS A 4 -46.22 -59.88 -17.18
CA HIS A 4 -45.85 -58.50 -17.54
C HIS A 4 -44.76 -57.94 -16.61
N ASN A 5 -43.81 -57.14 -17.12
CA ASN A 5 -43.43 -55.95 -16.36
C ASN A 5 -42.84 -54.81 -17.22
N ASN A 6 -43.55 -53.68 -17.16
CA ASN A 6 -43.13 -52.33 -17.53
C ASN A 6 -41.83 -51.92 -16.83
N LYS A 7 -40.91 -51.23 -17.51
CA LYS A 7 -40.28 -49.95 -17.06
C LYS A 7 -39.56 -49.21 -18.21
N PRO A 8 -40.18 -48.21 -18.85
CA PRO A 8 -39.49 -47.03 -19.35
C PRO A 8 -39.89 -45.84 -18.47
N ALA A 9 -39.53 -45.88 -17.19
CA ALA A 9 -39.87 -44.80 -16.23
C ALA A 9 -38.80 -44.57 -15.16
N LEU A 10 -37.61 -45.19 -15.28
CA LEU A 10 -36.55 -45.06 -14.29
C LEU A 10 -35.34 -44.22 -14.75
N VAL A 11 -35.32 -43.77 -16.02
CA VAL A 11 -34.22 -42.94 -16.54
C VAL A 11 -34.56 -41.44 -16.48
N LEU A 12 -35.85 -41.07 -16.37
CA LEU A 12 -36.27 -39.67 -16.28
C LEU A 12 -36.36 -39.11 -14.84
N LEU A 13 -36.29 -39.97 -13.80
CA LEU A 13 -36.42 -39.53 -12.41
C LEU A 13 -35.07 -39.26 -11.71
N LEU A 14 -33.93 -39.57 -12.34
CA LEU A 14 -32.59 -39.27 -11.82
C LEU A 14 -32.04 -37.92 -12.31
N VAL A 15 -32.76 -37.22 -13.18
CA VAL A 15 -32.38 -35.90 -13.72
C VAL A 15 -33.04 -34.74 -12.94
N VAL A 16 -33.95 -35.01 -12.00
CA VAL A 16 -34.77 -33.96 -11.34
C VAL A 16 -34.47 -33.76 -9.84
N VAL A 17 -33.53 -34.51 -9.22
CA VAL A 17 -33.25 -34.39 -7.76
C VAL A 17 -31.88 -33.78 -7.41
N LEU A 18 -31.07 -33.34 -8.37
CA LEU A 18 -29.80 -32.62 -8.06
C LEU A 18 -29.77 -31.17 -8.57
N GLY A 19 -30.96 -30.61 -8.81
CA GLY A 19 -31.16 -29.19 -9.06
C GLY A 19 -31.60 -28.42 -7.82
N SER A 20 -30.86 -28.45 -6.70
CA SER A 20 -30.92 -27.37 -5.69
C SER A 20 -29.74 -27.43 -4.73
N ALA A 21 -29.14 -26.26 -4.48
CA ALA A 21 -28.08 -25.98 -3.50
C ALA A 21 -26.62 -26.24 -3.92
N ILE A 22 -26.18 -25.66 -5.05
CA ILE A 22 -24.87 -24.98 -5.04
C ILE A 22 -25.12 -23.54 -4.60
N ARG A 23 -25.42 -23.38 -3.30
CA ARG A 23 -25.02 -22.17 -2.58
C ARG A 23 -23.58 -22.43 -2.17
N LEU A 24 -22.64 -22.31 -3.11
CA LEU A 24 -21.29 -21.91 -2.71
C LEU A 24 -21.37 -20.43 -2.37
N ASN A 25 -21.98 -20.14 -1.22
CA ASN A 25 -21.40 -19.14 -0.35
C ASN A 25 -19.98 -19.66 -0.14
N SER A 26 -19.00 -19.14 -0.87
CA SER A 26 -17.64 -19.15 -0.34
C SER A 26 -17.71 -18.24 0.88
N ALA A 27 -18.13 -18.80 2.01
CA ALA A 27 -17.49 -18.48 3.26
C ALA A 27 -16.02 -18.67 2.95
N GLN A 28 -15.30 -17.56 2.87
CA GLN A 28 -13.86 -17.56 2.81
C GLN A 28 -13.42 -18.24 4.09
N ASP A 29 -13.21 -19.56 4.03
CA ASP A 29 -12.62 -20.34 5.11
C ASP A 29 -11.32 -19.61 5.47
N SER A 30 -11.26 -19.12 6.70
CA SER A 30 -10.37 -18.05 7.11
C SER A 30 -8.91 -18.52 7.20
N THR A 31 -8.24 -18.60 6.06
CA THR A 31 -6.79 -18.82 5.95
C THR A 31 -5.99 -17.52 6.09
N THR A 32 -6.64 -16.35 6.05
CA THR A 32 -5.95 -15.07 6.14
C THR A 32 -5.58 -14.72 7.58
N LEU A 33 -4.35 -14.22 7.79
CA LEU A 33 -3.85 -13.86 9.13
C LEU A 33 -4.45 -12.54 9.68
N VAL A 34 -4.99 -11.71 8.78
CA VAL A 34 -5.75 -10.50 9.09
C VAL A 34 -6.98 -10.44 8.20
N PRO A 35 -8.09 -9.79 8.61
CA PRO A 35 -9.30 -9.72 7.80
C PRO A 35 -9.18 -8.79 6.60
N ALA A 36 -8.33 -7.76 6.68
CA ALA A 36 -8.16 -6.76 5.64
C ALA A 36 -6.78 -6.10 5.69
N ILE A 37 -6.35 -5.58 4.53
CA ILE A 37 -5.16 -4.75 4.38
C ILE A 37 -5.57 -3.37 3.89
N ILE A 38 -5.23 -2.33 4.64
CA ILE A 38 -5.61 -0.95 4.37
C ILE A 38 -4.35 -0.13 4.16
N THR A 39 -4.17 0.41 2.96
CA THR A 39 -2.87 0.99 2.55
C THR A 39 -2.99 2.49 2.29
N PHE A 40 -2.00 3.24 2.76
CA PHE A 40 -1.82 4.68 2.54
C PHE A 40 -0.41 4.95 2.06
N GLY A 41 -0.19 6.05 1.36
CA GLY A 41 1.17 6.44 1.02
C GLY A 41 1.37 7.03 -0.37
N ASP A 42 2.55 6.75 -0.89
CA ASP A 42 3.12 7.26 -2.14
C ASP A 42 3.18 6.17 -3.24
N SER A 43 4.01 6.41 -4.26
CA SER A 43 4.15 5.54 -5.43
C SER A 43 4.63 4.13 -5.10
N ALA A 44 5.31 3.92 -3.96
CA ALA A 44 5.76 2.59 -3.56
C ALA A 44 4.60 1.69 -3.12
N SER A 45 3.42 2.25 -2.91
CA SER A 45 2.21 1.53 -2.51
C SER A 45 1.01 1.82 -3.40
N ASP A 46 1.10 2.72 -4.39
CA ASP A 46 -0.03 3.05 -5.28
C ASP A 46 -0.33 1.88 -6.25
N VAL A 47 -1.59 1.44 -6.24
CA VAL A 47 -2.10 0.36 -7.10
C VAL A 47 -3.02 0.87 -8.22
N GLY A 48 -3.01 2.18 -8.48
CA GLY A 48 -3.71 2.81 -9.60
C GLY A 48 -4.66 3.95 -9.22
N ASN A 49 -4.58 4.54 -8.02
CA ASN A 49 -5.42 5.70 -7.69
C ASN A 49 -5.12 6.88 -8.61
N ASN A 50 -3.85 7.07 -8.97
CA ASN A 50 -3.44 8.16 -9.85
C ASN A 50 -4.03 8.10 -11.26
N ASP A 51 -4.54 6.95 -11.70
CA ASP A 51 -5.15 6.81 -13.02
C ASP A 51 -6.48 7.58 -13.11
N TYR A 52 -7.16 7.75 -11.97
CA TYR A 52 -8.47 8.39 -11.84
C TYR A 52 -8.41 9.91 -11.57
N ILE A 53 -7.22 10.50 -11.56
CA ILE A 53 -7.02 11.95 -11.38
C ILE A 53 -6.17 12.54 -12.49
N ILE A 54 -6.15 13.88 -12.59
CA ILE A 54 -5.29 14.59 -13.54
C ILE A 54 -3.94 14.82 -12.88
N THR A 55 -2.93 14.07 -13.32
CA THR A 55 -1.54 14.15 -12.82
C THR A 55 -0.57 13.59 -13.86
N LEU A 56 0.70 14.01 -13.79
CA LEU A 56 1.79 13.44 -14.58
C LEU A 56 2.31 12.12 -14.00
N PHE A 57 2.04 11.85 -12.72
CA PHE A 57 2.52 10.65 -12.04
C PHE A 57 1.55 9.50 -12.25
N LYS A 58 1.56 8.90 -13.45
CA LYS A 58 0.80 7.69 -13.78
C LYS A 58 1.73 6.55 -14.17
N ALA A 59 1.28 5.33 -13.94
CA ALA A 59 1.94 4.09 -14.34
C ALA A 59 0.98 3.16 -15.09
N ASN A 60 0.07 3.75 -15.88
CA ASN A 60 -0.94 3.06 -16.68
C ASN A 60 -0.51 2.82 -18.14
N TYR A 61 0.81 2.69 -18.38
CA TYR A 61 1.40 2.47 -19.70
C TYR A 61 2.60 1.52 -19.61
N PRO A 62 3.03 0.87 -20.73
CA PRO A 62 4.22 0.03 -20.73
C PRO A 62 5.49 0.80 -20.33
N PRO A 63 6.46 0.20 -19.60
CA PRO A 63 6.57 -1.23 -19.29
C PRO A 63 5.87 -1.67 -17.99
N TYR A 64 5.13 -0.79 -17.32
CA TYR A 64 4.46 -1.11 -16.05
C TYR A 64 3.46 -2.26 -16.22
N GLY A 65 3.36 -3.12 -15.21
CA GLY A 65 2.45 -4.27 -15.21
C GLY A 65 2.81 -5.44 -16.15
N ARG A 66 3.91 -5.37 -16.91
CA ARG A 66 4.35 -6.47 -17.81
C ARG A 66 4.49 -7.82 -17.12
N ASP A 67 5.01 -7.82 -15.90
CA ASP A 67 5.30 -9.00 -15.08
C ASP A 67 4.17 -9.23 -14.03
N PHE A 68 3.07 -8.47 -14.08
CA PHE A 68 1.89 -8.69 -13.27
C PHE A 68 1.00 -9.79 -13.88
N VAL A 69 0.12 -10.40 -13.09
CA VAL A 69 -0.69 -11.57 -13.52
C VAL A 69 -1.56 -11.28 -14.74
N THR A 70 -1.97 -10.03 -14.93
CA THR A 70 -2.78 -9.61 -16.10
C THR A 70 -1.93 -9.24 -17.31
N HIS A 71 -0.61 -9.09 -17.15
CA HIS A 71 0.30 -8.52 -18.15
C HIS A 71 -0.13 -7.14 -18.66
N GLN A 72 -0.87 -6.37 -17.84
CA GLN A 72 -1.38 -5.04 -18.17
C GLN A 72 -0.97 -4.02 -17.12
N PRO A 73 -0.74 -2.75 -17.50
CA PRO A 73 -0.43 -1.70 -16.55
C PRO A 73 -1.66 -1.38 -15.70
N THR A 74 -1.55 -1.55 -14.39
CA THR A 74 -2.64 -1.27 -13.43
C THR A 74 -2.45 0.05 -12.67
N GLY A 75 -1.48 0.89 -13.07
CA GLY A 75 -1.08 2.07 -12.29
C GLY A 75 -0.12 1.77 -11.13
N ARG A 76 0.39 0.53 -11.01
CA ARG A 76 1.50 0.17 -10.12
C ARG A 76 2.82 0.67 -10.70
N PHE A 77 3.62 1.36 -9.89
CA PHE A 77 4.95 1.88 -10.29
C PHE A 77 6.04 0.80 -10.30
N CYS A 78 5.72 -0.37 -10.85
CA CYS A 78 6.66 -1.45 -11.12
C CYS A 78 6.12 -2.35 -12.25
N ASN A 79 6.93 -3.31 -12.69
CA ASN A 79 6.50 -4.23 -13.73
C ASN A 79 5.51 -5.29 -13.22
N GLY A 80 5.46 -5.55 -11.91
CA GLY A 80 4.72 -6.68 -11.36
C GLY A 80 4.03 -6.37 -10.05
N LYS A 81 4.18 -7.27 -9.08
CA LYS A 81 3.64 -7.11 -7.73
C LYS A 81 4.43 -6.05 -6.96
N LEU A 82 3.72 -5.17 -6.25
CA LEU A 82 4.31 -4.34 -5.21
C LEU A 82 4.64 -5.20 -3.99
N VAL A 83 5.50 -4.68 -3.11
CA VAL A 83 5.78 -5.31 -1.80
C VAL A 83 4.51 -5.48 -0.98
N THR A 84 3.52 -4.59 -1.12
CA THR A 84 2.21 -4.71 -0.48
C THR A 84 1.39 -5.89 -1.02
N ASP A 85 1.51 -6.21 -2.31
CA ASP A 85 0.87 -7.39 -2.90
C ASP A 85 1.54 -8.68 -2.41
N MET A 86 2.88 -8.70 -2.36
CA MET A 86 3.64 -9.83 -1.78
C MET A 86 3.33 -10.03 -0.30
N THR A 87 3.12 -8.93 0.44
CA THR A 87 2.68 -8.98 1.84
C THR A 87 1.29 -9.60 1.95
N ALA A 88 0.37 -9.27 1.04
CA ALA A 88 -0.95 -9.89 1.01
C ALA A 88 -0.88 -11.39 0.72
N ASP A 89 -0.03 -11.83 -0.22
CA ASP A 89 0.22 -13.25 -0.49
C ASP A 89 0.69 -13.97 0.78
N ALA A 90 1.69 -13.42 1.47
CA ALA A 90 2.24 -13.98 2.71
C ALA A 90 1.22 -14.02 3.86
N LEU A 91 0.21 -13.16 3.83
CA LEU A 91 -0.88 -13.12 4.79
C LEU A 91 -2.07 -14.03 4.41
N GLY A 92 -1.95 -14.78 3.30
CA GLY A 92 -2.94 -15.76 2.85
C GLY A 92 -4.04 -15.21 1.95
N PHE A 93 -3.92 -13.99 1.44
CA PHE A 93 -4.89 -13.42 0.51
C PHE A 93 -4.69 -13.99 -0.91
N THR A 94 -5.79 -14.26 -1.60
CA THR A 94 -5.80 -14.70 -3.00
C THR A 94 -6.15 -13.57 -3.97
N THR A 95 -6.58 -12.43 -3.44
CA THR A 95 -6.89 -11.19 -4.17
C THR A 95 -6.36 -9.99 -3.39
N TYR A 96 -6.14 -8.87 -4.09
CA TYR A 96 -5.49 -7.69 -3.52
C TYR A 96 -6.50 -6.55 -3.29
N PRO A 97 -6.31 -5.72 -2.24
CA PRO A 97 -7.08 -4.50 -2.07
C PRO A 97 -7.01 -3.59 -3.30
N ALA A 98 -8.17 -3.22 -3.84
CA ALA A 98 -8.25 -2.33 -5.00
C ALA A 98 -7.89 -0.88 -4.65
N ALA A 99 -7.46 -0.12 -5.67
CA ALA A 99 -7.35 1.34 -5.59
C ALA A 99 -8.71 1.94 -5.22
N TYR A 100 -8.76 2.81 -4.22
CA TYR A 100 -10.01 3.35 -3.71
C TYR A 100 -10.86 4.08 -4.76
N LEU A 101 -10.20 4.76 -5.71
CA LEU A 101 -10.89 5.47 -6.80
C LEU A 101 -11.36 4.54 -7.94
N SER A 102 -10.94 3.28 -7.94
CA SER A 102 -11.40 2.29 -8.92
C SER A 102 -12.84 1.86 -8.67
N PRO A 103 -13.66 1.62 -9.72
CA PRO A 103 -14.95 0.96 -9.59
C PRO A 103 -14.89 -0.39 -8.85
N GLU A 104 -13.74 -1.06 -8.88
CA GLU A 104 -13.50 -2.32 -8.17
C GLU A 104 -13.50 -2.18 -6.65
N ALA A 105 -13.26 -0.97 -6.10
CA ALA A 105 -13.36 -0.67 -4.67
C ALA A 105 -14.84 -0.50 -4.24
N SER A 106 -15.65 -1.54 -4.48
CA SER A 106 -17.08 -1.56 -4.21
C SER A 106 -17.56 -2.94 -3.76
N GLY A 107 -18.75 -2.97 -3.14
CA GLY A 107 -19.39 -4.22 -2.71
C GLY A 107 -18.48 -5.08 -1.82
N LYS A 108 -18.47 -6.40 -2.07
CA LYS A 108 -17.71 -7.38 -1.28
C LYS A 108 -16.20 -7.19 -1.37
N ASN A 109 -15.68 -6.53 -2.40
CA ASN A 109 -14.24 -6.27 -2.53
C ASN A 109 -13.71 -5.37 -1.40
N LEU A 110 -14.59 -4.57 -0.78
CA LEU A 110 -14.23 -3.76 0.38
C LEU A 110 -13.92 -4.59 1.63
N LEU A 111 -14.36 -5.85 1.70
CA LEU A 111 -14.17 -6.69 2.89
C LEU A 111 -12.70 -7.02 3.17
N ILE A 112 -11.86 -7.05 2.13
CA ILE A 112 -10.42 -7.32 2.24
C ILE A 112 -9.57 -6.05 2.41
N GLY A 113 -10.21 -4.88 2.48
CA GLY A 113 -9.54 -3.59 2.56
C GLY A 113 -9.49 -2.84 1.24
N THR A 114 -8.73 -1.75 1.22
CA THR A 114 -8.55 -0.90 0.03
C THR A 114 -7.24 -0.13 0.12
N ASN A 115 -6.80 0.42 -0.99
CA ASN A 115 -5.58 1.19 -1.12
C ASN A 115 -5.87 2.65 -1.47
N PHE A 116 -5.40 3.57 -0.62
CA PHE A 116 -5.54 5.02 -0.78
C PHE A 116 -4.25 5.72 -1.22
N ALA A 117 -3.15 4.98 -1.37
CA ALA A 117 -1.87 5.54 -1.75
C ALA A 117 -1.92 6.21 -3.12
N SER A 118 -1.10 7.23 -3.31
CA SER A 118 -1.08 8.05 -4.52
C SER A 118 0.35 8.45 -4.85
N ALA A 119 0.80 8.14 -6.05
CA ALA A 119 2.13 8.53 -6.47
C ALA A 119 2.34 10.05 -6.41
N ALA A 120 3.55 10.45 -6.01
CA ALA A 120 3.94 11.82 -5.66
C ALA A 120 3.29 12.42 -4.39
N ALA A 121 2.56 11.62 -3.62
CA ALA A 121 2.19 12.02 -2.26
C ALA A 121 3.35 11.86 -1.27
N GLY A 122 3.25 12.56 -0.14
CA GLY A 122 4.16 12.45 0.99
C GLY A 122 3.41 12.67 2.30
N TYR A 123 4.14 12.78 3.40
CA TYR A 123 3.57 13.24 4.66
C TYR A 123 3.11 14.69 4.57
N ASP A 124 3.85 15.58 3.90
CA ASP A 124 3.43 16.96 3.70
C ASP A 124 2.45 17.04 2.53
N ASP A 125 1.20 17.43 2.83
CA ASP A 125 0.17 17.63 1.79
C ASP A 125 0.62 18.61 0.70
N LYS A 126 1.50 19.58 1.02
CA LYS A 126 2.05 20.50 0.01
C LYS A 126 2.82 19.76 -1.08
N THR A 127 3.53 18.70 -0.73
CA THR A 127 4.23 17.84 -1.70
C THR A 127 3.25 17.27 -2.72
N ALA A 128 2.13 16.71 -2.24
CA ALA A 128 1.12 16.13 -3.10
C ALA A 128 0.43 17.19 -3.96
N ILE A 129 0.06 18.33 -3.37
CA ILE A 129 -0.63 19.43 -4.06
C ILE A 129 0.23 19.97 -5.22
N LEU A 130 1.52 20.19 -5.00
CA LEU A 130 2.45 20.67 -6.04
C LEU A 130 2.58 19.68 -7.21
N ASN A 131 2.35 18.40 -6.96
CA ASN A 131 2.46 17.33 -7.96
C ASN A 131 1.10 16.84 -8.47
N HIS A 132 0.01 17.53 -8.13
CA HIS A 132 -1.36 17.14 -8.44
C HIS A 132 -1.70 15.69 -8.01
N ALA A 133 -1.11 15.21 -6.91
CA ALA A 133 -1.37 13.91 -6.31
C ALA A 133 -2.43 14.02 -5.20
N ILE A 134 -2.89 12.88 -4.68
CA ILE A 134 -3.85 12.81 -3.57
C ILE A 134 -3.12 13.05 -2.25
N PRO A 135 -3.36 14.18 -1.54
CA PRO A 135 -2.68 14.47 -0.28
C PRO A 135 -3.00 13.44 0.80
N LEU A 136 -2.07 13.20 1.74
CA LEU A 136 -2.25 12.20 2.80
C LEU A 136 -3.49 12.51 3.66
N SER A 137 -3.81 13.78 3.88
CA SER A 137 -5.07 14.17 4.53
C SER A 137 -6.31 13.77 3.73
N LYS A 138 -6.26 13.82 2.40
CA LYS A 138 -7.33 13.36 1.52
C LYS A 138 -7.44 11.84 1.52
N GLN A 139 -6.32 11.13 1.56
CA GLN A 139 -6.31 9.66 1.75
C GLN A 139 -7.02 9.27 3.06
N MET A 140 -6.80 10.00 4.15
CA MET A 140 -7.54 9.83 5.42
C MET A 140 -9.05 10.11 5.28
N GLN A 141 -9.45 11.11 4.48
CA GLN A 141 -10.87 11.35 4.20
C GLN A 141 -11.50 10.18 3.45
N TYR A 142 -10.82 9.67 2.42
CA TYR A 142 -11.26 8.48 1.69
C TYR A 142 -11.36 7.25 2.60
N TYR A 143 -10.45 7.10 3.56
CA TYR A 143 -10.57 6.05 4.56
C TYR A 143 -11.81 6.18 5.45
N LYS A 144 -12.15 7.40 5.89
CA LYS A 144 -13.39 7.62 6.66
C LYS A 144 -14.63 7.28 5.83
N GLU A 145 -14.63 7.61 4.54
CA GLU A 145 -15.71 7.23 3.62
C GLU A 145 -15.77 5.71 3.38
N TYR A 146 -14.62 5.07 3.20
CA TYR A 146 -14.48 3.60 3.10
C TYR A 146 -15.10 2.91 4.31
N LYS A 147 -14.88 3.38 5.55
CA LYS A 147 -15.49 2.79 6.74
C LYS A 147 -17.02 2.78 6.66
N THR A 148 -17.62 3.87 6.17
CA THR A 148 -19.06 3.97 5.95
C THR A 148 -19.54 2.99 4.88
N LYS A 149 -18.79 2.86 3.77
CA LYS A 149 -19.10 1.88 2.70
C LYS A 149 -18.98 0.43 3.21
N LEU A 150 -17.94 0.14 3.98
CA LEU A 150 -17.70 -1.16 4.60
C LEU A 150 -18.85 -1.54 5.54
N ALA A 151 -19.32 -0.61 6.39
CA ALA A 151 -20.44 -0.86 7.28
C ALA A 151 -21.75 -1.17 6.53
N LYS A 152 -21.97 -0.55 5.36
CA LYS A 152 -23.12 -0.88 4.49
C LYS A 152 -23.05 -2.30 3.90
N VAL A 153 -21.84 -2.79 3.63
CA VAL A 153 -21.63 -4.13 3.02
C VAL A 153 -21.59 -5.24 4.07
N ALA A 154 -20.83 -5.04 5.15
CA ALA A 154 -20.60 -6.05 6.19
C ALA A 154 -21.59 -5.98 7.37
N GLY A 155 -22.30 -4.87 7.53
CA GLY A 155 -22.97 -4.51 8.78
C GLY A 155 -22.00 -3.89 9.80
N SER A 156 -22.52 -3.01 10.66
CA SER A 156 -21.70 -2.16 11.55
C SER A 156 -20.76 -2.95 12.46
N GLN A 157 -21.27 -3.99 13.12
CA GLN A 157 -20.47 -4.79 14.06
C GLN A 157 -19.31 -5.52 13.37
N LYS A 158 -19.57 -6.13 12.20
CA LYS A 158 -18.55 -6.84 11.44
C LYS A 158 -17.53 -5.87 10.85
N ALA A 159 -17.97 -4.71 10.35
CA ALA A 159 -17.08 -3.67 9.85
C ALA A 159 -16.13 -3.15 10.94
N GLU A 160 -16.64 -2.93 12.16
CA GLU A 160 -15.80 -2.52 13.30
C GLU A 160 -14.75 -3.59 13.65
N SER A 161 -15.12 -4.87 13.65
CA SER A 161 -14.18 -5.97 13.83
C SER A 161 -13.11 -6.01 12.73
N ILE A 162 -13.49 -5.87 11.46
CA ILE A 162 -12.54 -5.81 10.34
C ILE A 162 -11.54 -4.67 10.55
N ILE A 163 -12.03 -3.46 10.86
CA ILE A 163 -11.20 -2.26 11.07
C ILE A 163 -10.22 -2.46 12.23
N LYS A 164 -10.69 -3.01 13.35
CA LYS A 164 -9.85 -3.23 14.54
C LYS A 164 -8.72 -4.21 14.28
N ASP A 165 -8.98 -5.26 13.51
CA ASP A 165 -8.03 -6.37 13.29
C ASP A 165 -7.25 -6.27 11.96
N ALA A 166 -7.60 -5.33 11.09
CA ALA A 166 -6.90 -5.06 9.83
C ALA A 166 -5.43 -4.69 10.04
N LEU A 167 -4.61 -5.00 9.03
CA LEU A 167 -3.26 -4.47 8.89
C LEU A 167 -3.30 -3.15 8.12
N TYR A 168 -2.73 -2.12 8.71
CA TYR A 168 -2.58 -0.82 8.08
C TYR A 168 -1.14 -0.67 7.58
N ILE A 169 -0.95 -0.25 6.33
CA ILE A 169 0.38 -0.02 5.75
C ILE A 169 0.50 1.45 5.36
N LEU A 170 1.61 2.09 5.74
CA LEU A 170 1.93 3.47 5.39
C LEU A 170 3.34 3.55 4.79
N SER A 171 3.43 3.97 3.52
CA SER A 171 4.70 4.29 2.85
C SER A 171 4.70 5.74 2.38
N ALA A 172 5.46 6.61 3.03
CA ALA A 172 5.52 8.02 2.65
C ALA A 172 6.86 8.65 2.99
N GLY A 173 7.13 9.80 2.37
CA GLY A 173 8.29 10.64 2.67
C GLY A 173 9.31 10.74 1.53
N THR A 174 9.32 9.80 0.59
CA THR A 174 10.26 9.84 -0.55
C THR A 174 10.03 11.09 -1.40
N ALA A 175 8.76 11.37 -1.73
CA ALA A 175 8.40 12.58 -2.48
C ALA A 175 8.65 13.86 -1.68
N ASP A 176 8.44 13.86 -0.35
CA ASP A 176 8.70 15.04 0.49
C ASP A 176 10.16 15.48 0.38
N PHE A 177 11.10 14.53 0.38
CA PHE A 177 12.51 14.86 0.22
C PHE A 177 12.87 15.18 -1.24
N LEU A 178 12.54 14.30 -2.18
CA LEU A 178 13.07 14.39 -3.55
C LEU A 178 12.28 15.31 -4.48
N GLN A 179 10.96 15.39 -4.31
CA GLN A 179 10.07 16.15 -5.19
C GLN A 179 9.64 17.49 -4.57
N ASN A 180 9.89 17.69 -3.27
CA ASN A 180 9.63 18.96 -2.58
C ASN A 180 10.92 19.56 -1.98
N TYR A 181 11.48 18.99 -0.91
CA TYR A 181 12.58 19.62 -0.16
C TYR A 181 13.86 19.93 -0.97
N TYR A 182 14.39 18.97 -1.73
CA TYR A 182 15.60 19.19 -2.54
C TYR A 182 15.30 19.88 -3.88
N PHE A 183 14.09 19.71 -4.40
CA PHE A 183 13.68 20.34 -5.65
C PHE A 183 13.31 21.82 -5.47
N ASN A 184 12.78 22.20 -4.30
CA ASN A 184 12.35 23.56 -3.98
C ASN A 184 13.49 24.35 -3.32
N PRO A 185 14.18 25.27 -4.05
CA PRO A 185 15.32 26.00 -3.53
C PRO A 185 14.94 26.94 -2.37
N TYR A 186 13.71 27.44 -2.35
CA TYR A 186 13.23 28.28 -1.25
C TYR A 186 13.12 27.48 0.04
N LEU A 187 12.43 26.32 0.01
CA LEU A 187 12.29 25.45 1.18
C LEU A 187 13.65 24.96 1.69
N ASN A 188 14.54 24.57 0.78
CA ASN A 188 15.90 24.12 1.10
C ASN A 188 16.73 25.22 1.80
N LYS A 189 16.50 26.49 1.46
CA LYS A 189 17.21 27.65 2.04
C LYS A 189 16.70 28.03 3.42
N ILE A 190 15.39 27.92 3.67
CA ILE A 190 14.78 28.38 4.93
C ILE A 190 14.67 27.28 6.00
N SER A 191 14.89 26.01 5.62
CA SER A 191 14.77 24.87 6.53
C SER A 191 15.91 23.88 6.31
N THR A 192 16.58 23.51 7.39
CA THR A 192 17.57 22.42 7.37
C THR A 192 16.88 21.05 7.19
N PRO A 193 17.60 20.01 6.71
CA PRO A 193 17.02 18.67 6.59
C PRO A 193 16.51 18.14 7.94
N HIS A 194 17.16 18.52 9.03
CA HIS A 194 16.75 18.18 10.39
C HIS A 194 15.43 18.85 10.81
N GLN A 195 15.25 20.14 10.51
CA GLN A 195 14.01 20.88 10.78
C GLN A 195 12.86 20.32 9.93
N TYR A 196 13.08 20.10 8.63
CA TYR A 196 12.09 19.51 7.74
C TYR A 196 11.71 18.08 8.18
N SER A 197 12.69 17.25 8.54
CA SER A 197 12.43 15.92 9.14
C SER A 197 11.54 16.01 10.37
N SER A 198 11.79 16.98 11.25
CA SER A 198 11.01 17.13 12.49
C SER A 198 9.58 17.61 12.21
N TYR A 199 9.40 18.42 11.17
CA TYR A 199 8.09 18.80 10.64
C TYR A 199 7.30 17.59 10.12
N LEU A 200 7.92 16.75 9.28
CA LEU A 200 7.31 15.53 8.74
C LEU A 200 6.96 14.53 9.86
N ILE A 201 7.84 14.34 10.85
CA ILE A 201 7.58 13.47 12.01
C ILE A 201 6.37 13.93 12.83
N ARG A 202 6.13 15.25 12.94
CA ARG A 202 4.91 15.78 13.58
C ARG A 202 3.65 15.46 12.77
N ILE A 203 3.75 15.43 11.44
CA ILE A 203 2.62 15.00 10.59
C ILE A 203 2.39 13.49 10.76
N PHE A 204 3.43 12.66 10.64
CA PHE A 204 3.39 11.23 10.89
C PHE A 204 2.74 10.89 12.24
N THR A 205 3.17 11.56 13.32
CA THR A 205 2.62 11.38 14.67
C THR A 205 1.11 11.66 14.72
N ARG A 206 0.66 12.75 14.10
CA ARG A 206 -0.77 13.09 14.03
C ARG A 206 -1.55 12.08 13.21
N PHE A 207 -1.04 11.69 12.05
CA PHE A 207 -1.68 10.72 11.18
C PHE A 207 -1.86 9.35 11.86
N VAL A 208 -0.85 8.86 12.59
CA VAL A 208 -0.96 7.61 13.36
C VAL A 208 -1.98 7.74 14.48
N LYS A 209 -2.00 8.88 15.21
CA LYS A 209 -3.02 9.13 16.25
C LYS A 209 -4.43 9.18 15.67
N ASP A 210 -4.59 9.78 14.49
CA ASP A 210 -5.88 9.84 13.78
C ASP A 210 -6.33 8.44 13.35
N LEU A 211 -5.45 7.64 12.73
CA LEU A 211 -5.74 6.24 12.38
C LEU A 211 -6.15 5.43 13.61
N TYR A 212 -5.41 5.57 14.71
CA TYR A 212 -5.72 4.92 15.98
C TYR A 212 -7.10 5.33 16.52
N GLY A 213 -7.41 6.63 16.48
CA GLY A 213 -8.72 7.17 16.83
C GLY A 213 -9.84 6.69 15.90
N GLN A 214 -9.50 6.31 14.66
CA GLN A 214 -10.41 5.67 13.71
C GLN A 214 -10.51 4.15 13.86
N GLY A 215 -9.89 3.55 14.88
CA GLY A 215 -10.01 2.12 15.20
C GLY A 215 -8.80 1.27 14.80
N ALA A 216 -7.81 1.83 14.10
CA ALA A 216 -6.62 1.08 13.70
C ALA A 216 -5.81 0.61 14.93
N ARG A 217 -5.35 -0.64 14.91
CA ARG A 217 -4.50 -1.19 15.99
C ARG A 217 -3.20 -1.81 15.50
N ARG A 218 -3.09 -2.21 14.23
CA ARG A 218 -1.89 -2.86 13.67
C ARG A 218 -1.37 -2.01 12.51
N ILE A 219 -0.29 -1.26 12.72
CA ILE A 219 0.24 -0.31 11.74
C ILE A 219 1.67 -0.67 11.38
N GLY A 220 1.88 -0.99 10.12
CA GLY A 220 3.17 -1.10 9.46
C GLY A 220 3.53 0.20 8.76
N VAL A 221 4.76 0.68 8.95
CA VAL A 221 5.25 1.89 8.31
C VAL A 221 6.61 1.60 7.69
N THR A 222 6.83 1.95 6.42
CA THR A 222 8.16 1.79 5.83
C THR A 222 9.05 2.96 6.24
N SER A 223 10.33 2.69 6.46
CA SER A 223 11.33 3.75 6.55
C SER A 223 11.55 4.41 5.18
N LEU A 224 12.31 5.51 5.12
CA LEU A 224 12.83 5.97 3.84
C LEU A 224 13.85 4.97 3.28
N PRO A 225 13.86 4.75 1.95
CA PRO A 225 14.92 3.98 1.28
C PRO A 225 16.23 4.79 1.23
N PRO A 226 17.33 4.24 0.69
CA PRO A 226 18.54 5.02 0.40
C PRO A 226 18.27 6.03 -0.73
N LEU A 227 17.66 7.15 -0.38
CA LEU A 227 17.17 8.17 -1.32
C LEU A 227 18.24 8.64 -2.31
N GLY A 228 19.49 8.80 -1.86
CA GLY A 228 20.61 9.21 -2.71
C GLY A 228 21.07 8.15 -3.71
N CYS A 229 20.58 6.91 -3.59
CA CYS A 229 20.82 5.84 -4.56
C CYS A 229 19.69 5.74 -5.60
N LEU A 230 18.54 6.39 -5.39
CA LEU A 230 17.44 6.32 -6.33
C LEU A 230 17.82 6.98 -7.66
N PRO A 231 17.44 6.38 -8.81
CA PRO A 231 17.79 6.92 -10.14
C PRO A 231 17.42 8.39 -10.29
N ALA A 232 16.21 8.79 -9.86
CA ALA A 232 15.77 10.18 -9.91
C ALA A 232 16.68 11.13 -9.11
N ALA A 233 17.12 10.73 -7.90
CA ALA A 233 18.03 11.55 -7.11
C ALA A 233 19.40 11.68 -7.77
N LYS A 234 19.95 10.58 -8.32
CA LYS A 234 21.22 10.60 -9.05
C LYS A 234 21.16 11.51 -10.28
N THR A 235 20.08 11.44 -11.06
CA THR A 235 19.89 12.29 -12.24
C THR A 235 19.78 13.76 -11.87
N MET A 236 18.98 14.10 -10.87
CA MET A 236 18.72 15.50 -10.53
C MET A 236 19.82 16.16 -9.69
N PHE A 237 20.46 15.40 -8.79
CA PHE A 237 21.32 15.94 -7.74
C PHE A 237 22.72 15.30 -7.69
N GLY A 238 23.03 14.38 -8.61
CA GLY A 238 24.28 13.62 -8.60
C GLY A 238 25.47 14.34 -9.26
N PHE A 239 25.23 15.38 -10.06
CA PHE A 239 26.26 16.17 -10.75
C PHE A 239 27.31 15.28 -11.47
N HIS A 240 26.84 14.27 -12.21
CA HIS A 240 27.67 13.28 -12.93
C HIS A 240 28.65 12.46 -12.09
N LYS A 241 28.54 12.49 -10.76
CA LYS A 241 29.33 11.63 -9.88
C LYS A 241 28.78 10.21 -9.88
N SER A 242 29.68 9.24 -9.89
CA SER A 242 29.32 7.82 -9.71
C SER A 242 28.86 7.54 -8.28
N GLY A 243 28.05 6.50 -8.12
CA GLY A 243 27.55 6.06 -6.81
C GLY A 243 26.36 6.86 -6.27
N CYS A 244 26.07 6.65 -4.98
CA CYS A 244 24.96 7.30 -4.30
C CYS A 244 25.33 8.67 -3.71
N ILE A 245 24.35 9.56 -3.62
CA ILE A 245 24.53 10.88 -3.04
C ILE A 245 24.54 10.78 -1.51
N SER A 246 25.75 10.74 -0.95
CA SER A 246 25.98 10.51 0.49
C SER A 246 25.23 11.48 1.41
N LYS A 247 25.10 12.76 1.02
CA LYS A 247 24.35 13.76 1.81
C LYS A 247 22.88 13.38 1.96
N ILE A 248 22.22 13.04 0.84
CA ILE A 248 20.81 12.66 0.81
C ILE A 248 20.59 11.35 1.60
N ASN A 249 21.50 10.37 1.49
CA ASN A 249 21.44 9.15 2.27
C ASN A 249 21.60 9.40 3.78
N ARG A 250 22.47 10.33 4.20
CA ARG A 250 22.59 10.71 5.62
C ARG A 250 21.31 11.34 6.15
N ASP A 251 20.68 12.20 5.36
CA ASP A 251 19.44 12.87 5.75
C ASP A 251 18.29 11.84 5.88
N ALA A 252 18.20 10.88 4.97
CA ALA A 252 17.26 9.76 5.06
C ALA A 252 17.48 8.90 6.33
N LYS A 253 18.73 8.52 6.65
CA LYS A 253 19.06 7.78 7.88
C LYS A 253 18.66 8.54 9.15
N GLN A 254 18.89 9.86 9.18
CA GLN A 254 18.50 10.70 10.31
C GLN A 254 16.99 10.76 10.49
N PHE A 255 16.23 10.89 9.39
CA PHE A 255 14.78 10.82 9.43
C PHE A 255 14.29 9.45 9.94
N ASN A 256 14.86 8.35 9.44
CA ASN A 256 14.51 6.99 9.87
C ASN A 256 14.77 6.77 11.38
N LYS A 257 15.86 7.32 11.92
CA LYS A 257 16.14 7.27 13.37
C LYS A 257 15.06 8.01 14.18
N LYS A 258 14.63 9.19 13.71
CA LYS A 258 13.54 9.94 14.35
C LYS A 258 12.22 9.17 14.29
N MET A 259 11.88 8.61 13.13
CA MET A 259 10.66 7.79 12.94
C MET A 259 10.62 6.59 13.88
N ASN A 260 11.72 5.84 13.98
CA ASN A 260 11.84 4.70 14.91
C ASN A 260 11.61 5.11 16.36
N SER A 261 12.24 6.22 16.78
CA SER A 261 12.07 6.75 18.14
C SER A 261 10.63 7.18 18.41
N THR A 262 9.99 7.84 17.44
CA THR A 262 8.58 8.25 17.52
C THR A 262 7.63 7.06 17.56
N ALA A 263 7.88 5.99 16.79
CA ALA A 263 7.06 4.78 16.83
C ALA A 263 7.10 4.09 18.21
N ILE A 264 8.28 4.05 18.84
CA ILE A 264 8.43 3.53 20.22
C ILE A 264 7.63 4.38 21.20
N GLN A 265 7.67 5.71 21.07
CA GLN A 265 6.89 6.62 21.93
C GLN A 265 5.38 6.44 21.72
N LEU A 266 4.91 6.34 20.48
CA LEU A 266 3.50 6.11 20.15
C LEU A 266 2.99 4.80 20.75
N ARG A 267 3.78 3.72 20.68
CA ARG A 267 3.44 2.44 21.31
C ARG A 267 3.24 2.55 22.83
N LYS A 268 4.04 3.40 23.49
CA LYS A 268 3.90 3.67 24.94
C LYS A 268 2.69 4.54 25.26
N GLN A 269 2.35 5.48 24.37
CA GLN A 269 1.25 6.44 24.58
C GLN A 269 -0.14 5.91 24.23
N LEU A 270 -0.23 4.91 23.34
CA LEU A 270 -1.49 4.44 22.75
C LEU A 270 -1.72 2.96 23.11
N PRO A 271 -2.54 2.66 24.14
CA PRO A 271 -2.81 1.30 24.58
C PRO A 271 -3.32 0.40 23.44
N GLY A 272 -2.74 -0.79 23.31
CA GLY A 272 -3.12 -1.77 22.28
C GLY A 272 -2.67 -1.43 20.86
N LEU A 273 -1.95 -0.32 20.64
CA LEU A 273 -1.32 -0.05 19.35
C LEU A 273 -0.11 -0.97 19.14
N LYS A 274 -0.15 -1.75 18.06
CA LYS A 274 0.98 -2.48 17.50
C LYS A 274 1.49 -1.69 16.29
N ILE A 275 2.58 -0.97 16.46
CA ILE A 275 3.25 -0.24 15.37
C ILE A 275 4.65 -0.79 15.13
N ALA A 276 4.99 -1.06 13.88
CA ALA A 276 6.31 -1.52 13.43
C ALA A 276 6.82 -0.63 12.30
N ILE A 277 8.11 -0.29 12.36
CA ILE A 277 8.81 0.35 11.25
C ILE A 277 9.56 -0.75 10.50
N PHE A 278 9.27 -0.90 9.22
CA PHE A 278 9.96 -1.79 8.31
C PHE A 278 11.14 -1.04 7.69
N ASP A 279 12.35 -1.45 8.06
CA ASP A 279 13.56 -0.87 7.50
C ASP A 279 13.74 -1.33 6.06
N VAL A 280 13.52 -0.40 5.13
CA VAL A 280 13.79 -0.59 3.71
C VAL A 280 15.10 0.09 3.30
N PHE A 281 15.74 0.84 4.20
CA PHE A 281 16.99 1.52 3.88
C PHE A 281 18.10 0.50 3.66
N GLN A 282 18.36 -0.32 4.68
CA GLN A 282 19.54 -1.19 4.68
C GLN A 282 19.48 -2.26 3.58
N PRO A 283 18.37 -3.02 3.42
CA PRO A 283 18.30 -4.04 2.36
C PRO A 283 18.47 -3.46 0.95
N MET A 284 17.88 -2.29 0.67
CA MET A 284 18.04 -1.65 -0.63
C MET A 284 19.44 -1.06 -0.82
N TYR A 285 20.09 -0.60 0.25
CA TYR A 285 21.45 -0.07 0.17
C TYR A 285 22.45 -1.20 -0.09
N ASP A 286 22.27 -2.35 0.54
CA ASP A 286 23.08 -3.55 0.31
C ASP A 286 22.91 -4.07 -1.12
N LEU A 287 21.68 -4.09 -1.65
CA LEU A 287 21.42 -4.40 -3.06
C LEU A 287 22.20 -3.51 -4.03
N VAL A 288 22.36 -2.22 -3.71
CA VAL A 288 23.10 -1.28 -4.57
C VAL A 288 24.61 -1.49 -4.48
N ASN A 289 25.14 -1.88 -3.32
CA ASN A 289 26.59 -2.04 -3.11
C ASN A 289 27.10 -3.45 -3.45
N SER A 290 26.25 -4.46 -3.26
CA SER A 290 26.57 -5.88 -3.45
C SER A 290 25.50 -6.58 -4.28
N PRO A 291 25.24 -6.13 -5.53
CA PRO A 291 24.16 -6.69 -6.35
C PRO A 291 24.30 -8.21 -6.57
N SER A 292 25.52 -8.72 -6.69
CA SER A 292 25.79 -10.17 -6.85
C SER A 292 25.22 -11.04 -5.73
N ASP A 293 25.12 -10.51 -4.52
CA ASP A 293 24.68 -11.25 -3.33
C ASP A 293 23.15 -11.39 -3.29
N HIS A 294 22.45 -10.63 -4.13
CA HIS A 294 20.99 -10.52 -4.15
C HIS A 294 20.38 -10.92 -5.50
N GLY A 295 21.19 -11.45 -6.42
CA GLY A 295 20.76 -11.97 -7.71
C GLY A 295 21.83 -11.83 -8.79
N ASN A 296 21.67 -12.57 -9.87
CA ASN A 296 22.51 -12.42 -11.05
C ASN A 296 21.96 -11.29 -11.91
N PHE A 297 22.63 -10.14 -11.93
CA PHE A 297 22.33 -9.04 -12.82
C PHE A 297 23.20 -9.18 -14.08
N PRO A 298 22.63 -9.53 -15.26
CA PRO A 298 23.40 -9.76 -16.48
C PRO A 298 23.91 -8.47 -17.15
N PHE A 299 24.00 -7.36 -16.41
CA PHE A 299 24.45 -6.07 -16.93
C PHE A 299 25.57 -5.53 -16.03
N ASN A 300 26.77 -6.06 -16.24
CA ASN A 300 28.04 -5.39 -15.95
C ASN A 300 28.85 -5.36 -17.26
#